data_AF-T0LTC7-F1
#
_entry.id   AF-T0LTC7-F1
#
_cell.length_a   1.000
_cell.length_b   1.000
_cell.length_c   1.000
_cell.angle_alpha   90.00
_cell.angle_beta   90.00
_cell.angle_gamma   90.00
#
_symmetry.space_group_name_H-M   'P 1'
#
loop_
_entity.id
_entity.type
_entity.pdbx_description
1 polymer ?
#
loop_
_entity_poly.entity_id
_entity_poly.type
_entity_poly.pdbx_seq_one_letter_code
_entity_poly.pdbx_strand_id
1 'polypeptide(L)'
;MENQESKDSLKPLLDQLKLTIKGVMLLTEQNQEISRYKIVKMLMEDDIQVKEFFASVIVARNQRFKELLITGIGQFIMAAVLFIAGALFLFPSLSPNFSLKAFLSYYSNGIAYYGESTGILYISVIISFLLAVFLLVSAFYTIRVAKNSLLTLVK
;
A
#
# COMPACT_ATOMS: atom_id res chain seq x y z
N MET A 1 -29.42 12.12 18.13
CA MET A 1 -29.43 13.47 17.53
C MET A 1 -28.36 14.39 18.15
N GLU A 2 -27.87 14.14 19.36
CA GLU A 2 -26.77 14.89 20.02
C GLU A 2 -25.43 15.00 19.25
N ASN A 3 -25.11 14.04 18.38
CA ASN A 3 -23.81 14.00 17.68
C ASN A 3 -23.69 14.94 16.46
N GLN A 4 -24.80 15.55 16.00
CA GLN A 4 -24.78 16.47 14.84
C GLN A 4 -24.59 17.93 15.27
N GLU A 5 -25.22 18.39 16.35
CA GLU A 5 -25.07 19.77 16.86
C GLU A 5 -23.63 20.06 17.34
N SER A 6 -22.97 19.08 17.94
CA SER A 6 -21.55 19.18 18.34
C SER A 6 -20.63 19.35 17.12
N LYS A 7 -20.90 18.66 16.01
CA LYS A 7 -20.10 18.78 14.79
C LYS A 7 -20.32 20.11 14.07
N ASP A 8 -21.55 20.60 14.05
CA ASP A 8 -21.90 21.84 13.37
C ASP A 8 -21.38 23.09 14.10
N SER A 9 -21.25 23.02 15.44
CA SER A 9 -20.64 24.08 16.26
C SER A 9 -19.10 24.05 16.26
N LEU A 10 -18.49 22.87 16.11
CA LEU A 10 -17.03 22.72 16.07
C LEU A 10 -16.41 23.19 14.74
N LYS A 11 -17.12 22.99 13.64
CA LYS A 11 -16.67 23.33 12.28
C LYS A 11 -16.25 24.80 12.10
N PRO A 12 -17.04 25.82 12.51
CA PRO A 12 -16.63 27.22 12.40
C PRO A 12 -15.40 27.56 13.25
N LEU A 13 -15.26 26.98 14.45
CA LEU A 13 -14.06 27.16 15.29
C LEU A 13 -12.82 26.57 14.62
N LEU A 14 -12.95 25.40 13.98
CA LEU A 14 -11.87 24.76 13.26
C LEU A 14 -11.45 25.56 12.01
N ASP A 15 -12.42 26.13 11.29
CA ASP A 15 -12.18 27.00 10.15
C ASP A 15 -11.48 28.30 10.55
N GLN A 16 -11.89 28.90 11.68
CA GLN A 16 -11.22 30.07 12.24
C GLN A 16 -9.77 29.75 12.65
N LEU A 17 -9.55 28.64 13.35
CA LEU A 17 -8.20 28.19 13.72
C LEU A 17 -7.31 27.98 12.48
N LYS A 18 -7.85 27.35 11.44
CA LYS A 18 -7.16 27.14 10.15
C LYS A 18 -6.80 28.46 9.48
N LEU A 19 -7.70 29.44 9.51
CA LEU A 19 -7.45 30.77 8.95
C LEU A 19 -6.34 31.50 9.72
N THR A 20 -6.37 31.44 11.05
CA THR A 20 -5.34 32.01 11.93
C THR A 20 -3.97 31.41 11.67
N ILE A 21 -3.87 30.08 11.59
CA ILE A 21 -2.61 29.39 11.28
C ILE A 21 -2.08 29.82 9.90
N LYS A 22 -2.95 29.90 8.89
CA LYS A 22 -2.55 30.39 7.56
C LYS A 22 -2.06 31.84 7.60
N GLY A 23 -2.74 32.71 8.35
CA GLY A 23 -2.33 34.10 8.55
C GLY A 23 -0.94 34.21 9.18
N VAL A 24 -0.67 33.46 10.26
CA VAL A 24 0.65 33.41 10.90
C VAL A 24 1.72 32.90 9.93
N MET A 25 1.39 31.91 9.10
CA MET A 25 2.32 31.35 8.10
C MET A 25 2.65 32.36 6.99
N LEU A 26 1.68 33.14 6.53
CA LEU A 26 1.91 34.21 5.54
C LEU A 26 2.75 35.35 6.12
N LEU A 27 2.51 35.73 7.38
CA LEU A 27 3.32 36.75 8.07
C LEU A 27 4.77 36.29 8.32
N THR A 28 4.98 34.98 8.45
CA THR A 28 6.33 34.41 8.64
C THR A 28 7.05 34.12 7.33
N GLU A 29 6.36 33.95 6.19
CA GLU A 29 7.02 33.91 4.86
C GLU A 29 7.72 35.23 4.51
N GLN A 30 7.28 36.37 5.07
CA GLN A 30 7.98 37.65 4.96
C GLN A 30 9.31 37.71 5.73
N ASN A 31 9.46 36.90 6.77
CA ASN A 31 10.69 36.77 7.57
C ASN A 31 11.28 35.38 7.35
N GLN A 32 12.13 35.22 6.31
CA GLN A 32 12.72 33.95 5.88
C GLN A 32 13.44 33.13 6.99
N GLU A 33 13.72 33.74 8.15
CA GLU A 33 14.39 33.11 9.29
C GLU A 33 13.45 32.34 10.24
N ILE A 34 12.13 32.56 10.18
CA ILE A 34 11.20 31.90 11.12
C ILE A 34 10.73 30.57 10.53
N SER A 35 11.39 29.48 10.95
CA SER A 35 10.97 28.14 10.54
C SER A 35 9.63 27.75 11.17
N ARG A 36 8.82 26.97 10.44
CA ARG A 36 7.55 26.40 10.92
C ARG A 36 7.70 25.67 12.25
N TYR A 37 8.86 25.05 12.47
CA TYR A 37 9.21 24.37 13.71
C TYR A 37 9.29 25.33 14.91
N LYS A 38 9.84 26.54 14.72
CA LYS A 38 9.97 27.55 15.77
C LYS A 38 8.60 28.09 16.22
N ILE A 39 7.67 28.26 15.28
CA ILE A 39 6.29 28.68 15.55
C ILE A 39 5.55 27.61 16.38
N VAL A 40 5.64 26.35 15.94
CA VAL A 40 5.03 25.23 16.68
C VAL A 40 5.64 25.09 18.07
N LYS A 41 6.96 25.28 18.19
CA LYS A 41 7.64 25.26 19.50
C LYS A 41 7.14 26.37 20.42
N MET A 42 7.01 27.61 19.93
CA MET A 42 6.47 28.74 20.70
C MET A 42 5.03 28.48 21.14
N LEU A 43 4.18 27.92 20.27
CA LEU A 43 2.81 27.56 20.62
C LEU A 43 2.71 26.45 21.69
N MET A 44 3.73 25.58 21.80
CA MET A 44 3.77 24.49 22.77
C MET A 44 4.40 24.90 24.11
N GLU A 45 5.12 26.02 24.17
CA GLU A 45 5.95 26.40 25.32
C GLU A 45 5.11 26.91 26.49
N ASP A 46 4.00 27.61 26.19
CA ASP A 46 3.20 28.34 27.17
C ASP A 46 1.91 27.63 27.62
N ASP A 47 1.44 26.61 26.89
CA ASP A 47 0.13 25.96 27.16
C ASP A 47 0.19 24.42 27.13
N ILE A 48 -0.12 23.82 28.28
CA ILE A 48 -0.15 22.36 28.49
C ILE A 48 -1.24 21.70 27.63
N GLN A 49 -2.41 22.32 27.47
CA GLN A 49 -3.52 21.77 26.68
C GLN A 49 -3.16 21.77 25.19
N VAL A 50 -2.47 22.82 24.72
CA VAL A 50 -1.97 22.88 23.34
C VAL A 50 -0.91 21.80 23.11
N LYS A 51 0.00 21.60 24.07
CA LYS A 51 1.00 20.54 24.03
C LYS A 51 0.37 19.14 23.98
N GLU A 52 -0.64 18.87 24.80
CA GLU A 52 -1.39 17.62 24.81
C GLU A 52 -2.17 17.40 23.50
N PHE A 53 -2.79 18.46 22.97
CA PHE A 53 -3.46 18.42 21.68
C PHE A 53 -2.49 18.02 20.56
N PHE A 54 -1.34 18.70 20.44
CA PHE A 54 -0.35 18.32 19.43
C PHE A 54 0.23 16.92 19.65
N ALA A 55 0.47 16.51 20.90
CA ALA A 55 0.92 15.16 21.21
C ALA A 55 -0.11 14.11 20.73
N SER A 56 -1.40 14.35 20.98
CA SER A 56 -2.48 13.46 20.53
C SER A 56 -2.55 13.37 19.00
N VAL A 57 -2.40 14.49 18.29
CA VAL A 57 -2.38 14.54 16.82
C VAL A 57 -1.14 13.82 16.26
N ILE A 58 0.03 13.99 16.87
CA ILE A 58 1.28 13.34 16.44
C ILE A 58 1.20 11.82 16.67
N VAL A 59 0.67 11.37 17.81
CA VAL A 59 0.49 9.95 18.11
C VAL A 59 -0.48 9.30 17.12
N ALA A 60 -1.61 9.94 16.83
CA ALA A 60 -2.57 9.47 15.83
C ALA A 60 -1.95 9.39 14.42
N ARG A 61 -1.11 10.36 14.04
CA ARG A 61 -0.37 10.35 12.76
C ARG A 61 0.63 9.19 12.70
N ASN A 62 1.37 8.94 13.77
CA ASN A 62 2.36 7.86 13.83
C ASN A 62 1.73 6.46 13.79
N GLN A 63 0.57 6.27 14.42
CA GLN A 63 -0.18 5.01 14.32
C GLN A 63 -0.64 4.75 12.89
N ARG A 64 -1.25 5.75 12.25
CA ARG A 64 -1.66 5.66 10.84
C ARG A 64 -0.48 5.41 9.89
N PHE A 65 0.68 6.00 10.18
CA PHE A 65 1.91 5.75 9.43
C PHE A 65 2.38 4.30 9.57
N LYS A 66 2.42 3.75 10.79
CA LYS A 66 2.79 2.35 11.03
C LYS A 66 1.84 1.38 10.34
N GLU A 67 0.53 1.62 10.42
CA GLU A 67 -0.50 0.81 9.75
C GLU A 67 -0.32 0.81 8.23
N LEU A 68 -0.09 1.97 7.62
CA LEU A 68 0.16 2.10 6.18
C LEU A 68 1.46 1.41 5.76
N LEU A 69 2.52 1.49 6.59
CA LEU A 69 3.82 0.87 6.32
C LEU A 69 3.72 -0.66 6.40
N ILE A 70 3.06 -1.19 7.43
CA ILE A 70 2.79 -2.63 7.57
C ILE A 70 1.95 -3.13 6.38
N THR A 71 0.92 -2.38 6.00
CA THR A 71 0.08 -2.72 4.84
C THR A 71 0.88 -2.72 3.54
N GLY A 72 1.75 -1.72 3.34
CA GLY A 72 2.62 -1.63 2.17
C GLY A 72 3.62 -2.78 2.07
N ILE A 73 4.24 -3.16 3.18
CA ILE A 73 5.14 -4.33 3.26
C ILE A 73 4.37 -5.62 2.94
N GLY A 74 3.19 -5.81 3.53
CA GLY A 74 2.35 -6.98 3.27
C GLY A 74 1.96 -7.11 1.79
N GLN A 75 1.59 -6.00 1.16
CA GLN A 75 1.29 -5.96 -0.28
C GLN A 75 2.52 -6.24 -1.14
N PHE A 76 3.71 -5.77 -0.75
CA PHE A 76 4.95 -6.08 -1.45
C PHE A 76 5.31 -7.57 -1.38
N ILE A 77 5.20 -8.18 -0.19
CA ILE A 77 5.43 -9.62 0.00
C ILE A 77 4.43 -10.42 -0.83
N MET A 78 3.14 -10.06 -0.81
CA MET A 78 2.12 -10.73 -1.60
C MET A 78 2.40 -10.62 -3.11
N ALA A 79 2.80 -9.45 -3.58
CA ALA A 79 3.19 -9.27 -4.97
C ALA A 79 4.40 -10.12 -5.36
N ALA A 80 5.41 -10.23 -4.49
CA ALA A 80 6.56 -11.09 -4.73
C ALA A 80 6.17 -12.58 -4.83
N VAL A 81 5.30 -13.05 -3.94
CA VAL A 81 4.78 -14.44 -3.98
C VAL A 81 3.99 -14.69 -5.26
N LEU A 82 3.07 -13.79 -5.62
CA LEU A 82 2.28 -13.90 -6.85
C LEU A 82 3.16 -13.86 -8.11
N PHE A 83 4.22 -13.05 -8.10
CA PHE A 83 5.17 -12.97 -9.20
C PHE A 83 5.97 -14.26 -9.35
N ILE A 84 6.50 -14.80 -8.26
CA ILE A 84 7.24 -16.08 -8.28
C ILE A 84 6.30 -17.22 -8.73
N ALA A 85 5.09 -17.30 -8.17
CA ALA A 85 4.10 -18.29 -8.57
C ALA A 85 3.74 -18.15 -10.06
N GLY A 86 3.44 -16.94 -10.52
CA GLY A 86 3.15 -16.66 -11.92
C GLY A 86 4.31 -17.08 -12.84
N ALA A 87 5.55 -16.71 -12.49
CA ALA A 87 6.73 -17.12 -13.24
C ALA A 87 6.87 -18.65 -13.30
N LEU A 88 6.65 -19.35 -12.19
CA LEU A 88 6.72 -20.82 -12.14
C LEU A 88 5.73 -21.50 -13.10
N PHE A 89 4.52 -20.95 -13.27
CA PHE A 89 3.55 -21.47 -14.24
C PHE A 89 3.84 -21.03 -15.69
N LEU A 90 4.57 -19.93 -15.89
CA LEU A 90 4.87 -19.36 -17.21
C LEU A 90 6.05 -20.06 -17.90
N PHE A 91 7.09 -20.42 -17.15
CA PHE A 91 8.27 -21.09 -17.72
C PHE A 91 7.96 -22.38 -18.51
N PRO A 92 7.15 -23.32 -18.00
CA PRO A 92 6.84 -24.55 -18.74
C PRO A 92 5.85 -24.35 -19.90
N SER A 93 5.07 -23.27 -19.91
CA SER A 93 4.10 -22.99 -20.98
C SER A 93 4.72 -22.32 -22.22
N LEU A 94 5.90 -21.71 -22.12
CA LEU A 94 6.54 -20.97 -23.22
C LEU A 94 7.65 -21.73 -23.96
N SER A 95 8.19 -22.82 -23.41
CA SER A 95 9.37 -23.48 -24.00
C SER A 95 9.05 -24.93 -24.40
N PRO A 96 8.93 -25.24 -25.71
CA PRO A 96 8.63 -26.59 -26.18
C PRO A 96 9.75 -27.61 -25.93
N ASN A 97 10.96 -27.15 -25.58
CA ASN A 97 12.13 -28.00 -25.29
C ASN A 97 12.82 -27.64 -23.95
N PHE A 98 12.08 -27.20 -22.93
CA PHE A 98 12.70 -26.94 -21.63
C PHE A 98 12.97 -28.25 -20.85
N SER A 99 14.20 -28.43 -20.39
CA SER A 99 14.59 -29.45 -19.42
C SER A 99 15.36 -28.75 -18.29
N LEU A 100 14.99 -28.96 -17.03
CA LEU A 100 15.86 -29.82 -16.23
C LEU A 100 15.14 -31.13 -15.95
N LYS A 101 15.31 -32.15 -16.81
CA LYS A 101 14.80 -33.54 -16.74
C LYS A 101 13.48 -33.79 -15.97
N ALA A 102 12.33 -33.11 -16.15
CA ALA A 102 11.98 -31.91 -16.93
C ALA A 102 11.10 -30.96 -16.07
N PHE A 103 11.66 -30.50 -14.94
CA PHE A 103 11.03 -29.94 -13.74
C PHE A 103 10.31 -30.92 -12.79
N LEU A 104 10.85 -32.06 -12.32
CA LEU A 104 11.71 -33.08 -12.91
C LEU A 104 10.90 -34.36 -13.25
N SER A 105 9.57 -34.26 -13.22
CA SER A 105 8.58 -35.13 -13.87
C SER A 105 7.19 -34.45 -13.70
N TYR A 106 7.19 -33.11 -13.75
CA TYR A 106 6.09 -32.14 -13.58
C TYR A 106 5.19 -32.32 -12.33
N TYR A 107 5.78 -32.49 -11.13
CA TYR A 107 5.20 -33.01 -9.86
C TYR A 107 5.41 -34.53 -9.62
N SER A 108 6.19 -35.14 -10.48
CA SER A 108 6.74 -36.51 -10.51
C SER A 108 5.83 -37.68 -10.87
N ASN A 109 4.56 -37.72 -10.46
CA ASN A 109 3.56 -38.70 -10.92
C ASN A 109 2.08 -38.24 -10.79
N GLY A 110 1.79 -37.03 -10.29
CA GLY A 110 0.42 -36.55 -10.02
C GLY A 110 -0.47 -36.33 -11.25
N ILE A 111 0.09 -36.47 -12.46
CA ILE A 111 -0.60 -36.42 -13.76
C ILE A 111 -0.52 -37.80 -14.47
N ALA A 112 0.05 -38.84 -13.83
CA ALA A 112 0.16 -40.18 -14.42
C ALA A 112 -1.19 -40.84 -14.77
N TYR A 113 -2.32 -40.20 -14.44
CA TYR A 113 -3.69 -40.64 -14.73
C TYR A 113 -4.44 -39.81 -15.79
N TYR A 114 -3.74 -38.96 -16.57
CA TYR A 114 -4.35 -38.28 -17.73
C TYR A 114 -3.77 -38.70 -19.09
N GLY A 115 -2.86 -39.67 -19.14
CA GLY A 115 -2.65 -40.46 -20.36
C GLY A 115 -3.79 -41.45 -20.43
N GLU A 116 -4.72 -41.37 -21.39
CA GLU A 116 -4.45 -41.78 -22.78
C GLU A 116 -5.07 -40.86 -23.86
N SER A 117 -5.44 -39.60 -23.55
CA SER A 117 -6.09 -38.71 -24.52
C SER A 117 -5.26 -37.44 -24.81
N THR A 118 -4.77 -37.33 -26.05
CA THR A 118 -3.98 -36.21 -26.56
C THR A 118 -4.66 -34.83 -26.44
N GLY A 119 -5.99 -34.77 -26.31
CA GLY A 119 -6.73 -33.51 -26.17
C GLY A 119 -6.62 -32.84 -24.79
N ILE A 120 -6.46 -33.63 -23.72
CA ILE A 120 -6.45 -33.13 -22.33
C ILE A 120 -5.12 -32.41 -22.01
N LEU A 121 -4.02 -32.83 -22.66
CA LEU A 121 -2.70 -32.21 -22.51
C LEU A 121 -2.65 -30.77 -23.03
N TYR A 122 -3.32 -30.44 -24.12
CA TYR A 122 -3.32 -29.06 -24.65
C TYR A 122 -4.15 -28.11 -23.78
N ILE A 123 -5.26 -28.60 -23.24
CA ILE A 123 -6.15 -27.81 -22.36
C ILE A 123 -5.43 -27.45 -21.05
N SER A 124 -4.68 -28.38 -20.45
CA SER A 124 -3.96 -28.13 -19.20
C SER A 124 -2.84 -27.08 -19.36
N VAL A 125 -2.16 -27.04 -20.51
CA VAL A 125 -1.15 -26.02 -20.84
C VAL A 125 -1.80 -24.63 -20.97
N ILE A 126 -2.94 -24.54 -21.65
CA ILE A 126 -3.68 -23.27 -21.80
C ILE A 126 -4.15 -22.74 -20.45
N ILE A 127 -4.71 -23.61 -19.58
CA ILE A 127 -5.15 -23.23 -18.25
C ILE A 127 -3.97 -22.75 -17.39
N SER A 128 -2.83 -23.46 -17.44
CA SER A 128 -1.62 -23.09 -16.70
C SER A 128 -1.08 -21.72 -17.15
N PHE A 129 -1.12 -21.44 -18.46
CA PHE A 129 -0.73 -20.15 -19.01
C PHE A 129 -1.67 -19.02 -18.57
N LEU A 130 -2.99 -19.22 -18.64
CA LEU A 130 -3.96 -18.22 -18.18
C LEU A 130 -3.82 -17.92 -16.69
N LEU A 131 -3.58 -18.94 -15.88
CA LEU A 131 -3.33 -18.80 -14.45
C LEU A 131 -2.04 -18.02 -14.18
N ALA A 132 -0.96 -18.30 -14.93
CA ALA A 132 0.30 -17.56 -14.85
C ALA A 132 0.10 -16.07 -15.15
N VAL A 133 -0.59 -15.76 -16.24
CA VAL A 133 -0.91 -14.39 -16.64
C VAL A 133 -1.76 -13.70 -15.57
N PHE A 134 -2.77 -14.38 -15.04
CA PHE A 134 -3.62 -13.83 -13.99
C PHE A 134 -2.85 -13.51 -12.70
N LEU A 135 -1.95 -14.41 -12.28
CA LEU A 135 -1.08 -14.21 -11.11
C LEU A 135 -0.12 -13.03 -11.32
N LEU A 136 0.50 -12.92 -12.50
CA LEU A 136 1.37 -11.79 -12.83
C LEU A 136 0.61 -10.46 -12.86
N VAL A 137 -0.56 -10.41 -13.51
CA VAL A 137 -1.41 -9.21 -13.52
C VAL A 137 -1.82 -8.82 -12.10
N SER A 138 -2.15 -9.80 -11.26
CA SER A 138 -2.49 -9.59 -9.85
C SER A 138 -1.29 -9.06 -9.05
N ALA A 139 -0.08 -9.56 -9.32
CA ALA A 139 1.16 -9.06 -8.72
C ALA A 139 1.39 -7.58 -9.09
N PHE A 140 1.31 -7.25 -10.39
CA PHE A 140 1.46 -5.86 -10.86
C PHE A 140 0.38 -4.93 -10.31
N TYR A 141 -0.86 -5.40 -10.23
CA TYR A 141 -1.95 -4.65 -9.61
C TYR A 141 -1.68 -4.38 -8.13
N THR A 142 -1.20 -5.39 -7.40
CA THR A 142 -0.85 -5.26 -5.98
C THR A 142 0.31 -4.26 -5.77
N ILE A 143 1.33 -4.28 -6.64
CA ILE A 143 2.41 -3.28 -6.63
C ILE A 143 1.86 -1.86 -6.86
N ARG A 144 0.90 -1.70 -7.78
CA ARG A 144 0.27 -0.41 -8.06
C ARG A 144 -0.52 0.10 -6.85
N VAL A 145 -1.25 -0.78 -6.16
CA VAL A 145 -1.98 -0.44 -4.91
C VAL A 145 -1.01 -0.08 -3.78
N ALA A 146 0.10 -0.82 -3.64
CA ALA A 146 1.13 -0.53 -2.65
C ALA A 146 1.79 0.83 -2.89
N LYS A 147 2.14 1.13 -4.16
CA LYS A 147 2.65 2.43 -4.57
C LYS A 147 1.70 3.56 -4.20
N ASN A 148 0.41 3.41 -4.47
CA ASN A 148 -0.57 4.45 -4.17
C ASN A 148 -0.73 4.66 -2.65
N SER A 149 -0.74 3.58 -1.86
CA SER A 149 -0.81 3.64 -0.39
C SER A 149 0.43 4.31 0.22
N LEU A 150 1.61 4.09 -0.36
CA LEU A 150 2.85 4.75 0.06
C LEU A 150 2.94 6.20 -0.43
N LEU A 151 2.39 6.55 -1.60
CA LEU A 151 2.36 7.94 -2.06
C LEU A 151 1.44 8.82 -1.19
N THR A 152 0.36 8.26 -0.65
CA THR A 152 -0.47 8.97 0.34
C THR A 152 0.22 9.21 1.69
N LEU A 153 1.37 8.58 1.92
CA LEU A 153 2.17 8.68 3.14
C LEU A 153 3.24 9.79 3.04
N VAL A 154 3.61 10.19 1.82
CA VAL A 154 4.60 11.25 1.51
C VAL A 154 3.95 12.64 1.32
N LYS A 155 2.64 12.68 1.03
CA LYS A 155 1.85 13.93 1.00
C LYS A 155 1.38 14.33 2.40
#